data_AF-A0A838IBC1-F1
#
_entry.id   AF-A0A838IBC1-F1
#
_cell.length_a   1.000
_cell.length_b   1.000
_cell.length_c   1.000
_cell.angle_alpha   90.00
_cell.angle_beta   90.00
_cell.angle_gamma   90.00
#
_symmetry.space_group_name_H-M   'P 1'
#
loop_
_entity.id
_entity.type
_entity.pdbx_description
1 polymer ?
#
loop_
_entity_poly.entity_id
_entity_poly.type
_entity_poly.pdbx_seq_one_letter_code
_entity_poly.pdbx_strand_id
1 'polypeptide(L)'
;MTEHANTDLPLLEELDTDGALREMAEALGGPTRAQFLRGAGAGGALLLGGLAAPAAAQSGSEAGDRAILNYALTLEYLQAAFYTEAERLGALKGDFRRQARIVGAHERAHVTALRDVLGRRAVNRPKFDFRGVTEDQVAFRRTAVAFEDLGTAAYKDQAPKLKSRAYLSAAIRIHSVEARHAAWI
;
A
#
# COMPACT_ATOMS: atom_id res chain seq x y z
N MET A 1 -37.74 -4.85 -7.49
CA MET A 1 -36.48 -5.58 -7.74
C MET A 1 -35.38 -4.54 -7.82
N THR A 2 -34.66 -4.32 -6.72
CA THR A 2 -33.49 -3.44 -6.67
C THR A 2 -32.26 -4.32 -6.65
N GLU A 3 -31.47 -4.27 -7.71
CA GLU A 3 -30.16 -4.93 -7.80
C GLU A 3 -29.25 -4.41 -6.69
N HIS A 4 -28.80 -5.31 -5.82
CA HIS A 4 -27.69 -5.05 -4.92
C HIS A 4 -26.41 -5.10 -5.76
N ALA A 5 -25.81 -3.95 -6.04
CA ALA A 5 -24.46 -3.90 -6.59
C ALA A 5 -23.52 -4.62 -5.60
N ASN A 6 -22.98 -5.76 -6.03
CA ASN A 6 -22.07 -6.56 -5.25
C ASN A 6 -20.74 -5.80 -5.09
N THR A 7 -20.61 -5.01 -4.02
CA THR A 7 -19.39 -4.26 -3.66
C THR A 7 -18.36 -5.18 -3.00
N ASP A 8 -17.91 -6.20 -3.72
CA ASP A 8 -16.77 -6.99 -3.29
C ASP A 8 -15.49 -6.29 -3.74
N LEU A 9 -14.73 -5.77 -2.77
CA LEU A 9 -13.38 -5.27 -3.03
C LEU A 9 -12.50 -6.46 -3.42
N PRO A 10 -11.64 -6.33 -4.45
CA PRO A 10 -10.85 -7.45 -4.95
C PRO A 10 -9.86 -7.97 -3.90
N LEU A 11 -9.63 -9.29 -3.91
CA LEU A 11 -8.66 -9.94 -3.03
C LEU A 11 -7.22 -9.59 -3.46
N LEU A 12 -6.24 -9.63 -2.54
CA LEU A 12 -4.83 -9.36 -2.86
C LEU A 12 -4.30 -10.20 -4.04
N GLU A 13 -4.70 -11.47 -4.13
CA GLU A 13 -4.32 -12.37 -5.24
C GLU A 13 -4.87 -11.93 -6.61
N GLU A 14 -5.95 -11.15 -6.61
CA GLU A 14 -6.58 -10.63 -7.82
C GLU A 14 -6.01 -9.25 -8.21
N LEU A 15 -5.45 -8.52 -7.23
CA LEU A 15 -4.79 -7.23 -7.42
C LEU A 15 -3.33 -7.39 -7.89
N ASP A 16 -2.67 -8.45 -7.43
CA ASP A 16 -1.25 -8.73 -7.62
C ASP A 16 -0.99 -9.63 -8.83
N THR A 17 -1.02 -9.03 -10.03
CA THR A 17 -0.95 -9.80 -11.29
C THR A 17 0.38 -10.52 -11.53
N ASP A 18 1.46 -10.07 -10.88
CA ASP A 18 2.78 -10.69 -10.97
C ASP A 18 3.21 -11.42 -9.68
N GLY A 19 2.37 -11.44 -8.66
CA GLY A 19 2.64 -12.16 -7.41
C GLY A 19 3.63 -11.45 -6.49
N ALA A 20 4.06 -10.21 -6.77
CA ALA A 20 5.07 -9.52 -5.98
C ALA A 20 4.57 -9.12 -4.57
N LEU A 21 3.30 -8.76 -4.41
CA LEU A 21 2.70 -8.54 -3.08
C LEU A 21 2.70 -9.84 -2.25
N ARG A 22 2.45 -10.97 -2.92
CA ARG A 22 2.45 -12.29 -2.29
C ARG A 22 3.85 -12.79 -1.96
N GLU A 23 4.80 -12.70 -2.89
CA GLU A 23 6.21 -13.07 -2.65
C GLU A 23 6.80 -12.23 -1.53
N MET A 24 6.43 -10.95 -1.47
CA MET A 24 6.70 -10.12 -0.32
C MET A 24 6.05 -10.73 0.92
N ALA A 25 4.73 -10.84 1.03
CA ALA A 25 4.04 -11.39 2.20
C ALA A 25 4.62 -12.74 2.71
N GLU A 26 4.99 -13.64 1.80
CA GLU A 26 5.66 -14.91 2.10
C GLU A 26 7.10 -14.70 2.63
N ALA A 27 7.91 -13.86 1.98
CA ALA A 27 9.24 -13.46 2.47
C ALA A 27 9.17 -12.71 3.82
N LEU A 28 7.99 -12.15 4.13
CA LEU A 28 7.70 -11.45 5.36
C LEU A 28 7.11 -12.35 6.46
N GLY A 29 6.90 -13.65 6.22
CA GLY A 29 6.34 -14.56 7.23
C GLY A 29 4.87 -14.33 7.55
N GLY A 30 4.11 -13.78 6.60
CA GLY A 30 2.66 -13.63 6.68
C GLY A 30 1.90 -14.97 6.69
N PRO A 31 0.58 -14.95 6.96
CA PRO A 31 -0.22 -16.16 7.08
C PRO A 31 -0.16 -17.02 5.81
N THR A 32 -0.05 -18.33 5.99
CA THR A 32 0.05 -19.28 4.87
C THR A 32 -1.21 -19.30 3.99
N ARG A 33 -1.09 -19.81 2.76
CA ARG A 33 -2.17 -19.98 1.77
C ARG A 33 -3.49 -20.52 2.35
N ALA A 34 -3.41 -21.39 3.37
CA ALA A 34 -4.57 -22.00 4.04
C ALA A 34 -5.27 -21.08 5.06
N GLN A 35 -4.56 -20.08 5.60
CA GLN A 35 -5.09 -19.09 6.54
C GLN A 35 -5.71 -17.90 5.78
N PHE A 36 -5.19 -17.56 4.60
CA PHE A 36 -5.76 -16.56 3.69
C PHE A 36 -7.15 -16.99 3.17
N LEU A 37 -7.31 -18.26 2.78
CA LEU A 37 -8.58 -18.82 2.27
C LEU A 37 -9.68 -18.98 3.33
N ARG A 38 -9.37 -18.93 4.63
CA ARG A 38 -10.36 -19.05 5.72
C ARG A 38 -10.94 -17.72 6.21
N GLY A 39 -10.36 -16.59 5.80
CA GLY A 39 -10.74 -15.25 6.27
C GLY A 39 -11.72 -14.48 5.37
N ALA A 40 -12.16 -15.06 4.25
CA ALA A 40 -12.88 -14.40 3.15
C ALA A 40 -14.33 -13.92 3.45
N GLY A 41 -14.60 -13.47 4.67
CA GLY A 41 -15.91 -12.97 5.11
C GLY A 41 -15.80 -11.71 5.96
N ALA A 42 -15.34 -10.59 5.38
CA ALA A 42 -15.66 -9.21 5.77
C ALA A 42 -14.84 -8.23 4.92
N GLY A 43 -15.52 -7.52 4.01
CA GLY A 43 -14.93 -6.49 3.15
C GLY A 43 -14.19 -5.41 3.95
N GLY A 44 -12.98 -5.07 3.50
CA GLY A 44 -12.13 -4.00 4.06
C GLY A 44 -10.99 -4.49 4.95
N ALA A 45 -11.19 -5.53 5.76
CA ALA A 45 -10.19 -5.99 6.72
C ALA A 45 -9.06 -6.86 6.12
N LEU A 46 -9.28 -7.45 4.93
CA LEU A 46 -8.37 -8.45 4.35
C LEU A 46 -7.13 -7.87 3.66
N LEU A 47 -7.18 -6.62 3.19
CA LEU A 47 -5.97 -5.92 2.73
C LEU A 47 -4.98 -5.70 3.89
N LEU A 48 -5.48 -5.50 5.11
CA LEU A 48 -4.67 -5.21 6.29
C LEU A 48 -4.04 -6.47 6.92
N GLY A 49 -4.69 -7.64 6.81
CA GLY A 49 -4.24 -8.88 7.46
C GLY A 49 -3.16 -9.67 6.72
N GLY A 50 -3.06 -9.53 5.39
CA GLY A 50 -2.08 -10.25 4.55
C GLY A 50 -0.69 -9.61 4.51
N LEU A 51 -0.59 -8.33 4.90
CA LEU A 51 0.62 -7.53 4.82
C LEU A 51 1.33 -7.46 6.18
N ALA A 52 1.43 -8.59 6.87
CA ALA A 52 2.19 -8.69 8.10
C ALA A 52 3.65 -8.28 7.84
N ALA A 53 4.19 -7.46 8.75
CA ALA A 53 5.58 -7.01 8.70
C ALA A 53 6.56 -8.18 8.60
N PRO A 54 7.75 -7.99 7.98
CA PRO A 54 8.69 -9.10 7.82
C PRO A 54 9.01 -9.82 9.13
N ALA A 55 9.01 -11.15 9.14
CA ALA A 55 9.67 -11.94 10.18
C ALA A 55 11.14 -11.49 10.31
N ALA A 56 11.76 -11.08 9.21
CA ALA A 56 13.07 -10.44 9.18
C ALA A 56 13.13 -9.06 9.90
N ALA A 57 12.02 -8.32 10.02
CA ALA A 57 11.94 -7.05 10.77
C ALA A 57 12.16 -7.25 12.27
N GLN A 58 11.99 -8.48 12.77
CA GLN A 58 12.20 -8.79 14.19
C GLN A 58 13.68 -8.82 14.57
N SER A 59 14.60 -8.89 13.60
CA SER A 59 16.03 -9.08 13.86
C SER A 59 16.81 -7.81 14.19
N GLY A 60 16.23 -6.61 14.03
CA GLY A 60 16.94 -5.34 14.25
C GLY A 60 18.25 -5.21 13.44
N SER A 61 18.33 -5.92 12.30
CA SER A 61 19.52 -6.02 11.45
C SER A 61 19.40 -5.13 10.21
N GLU A 62 20.51 -4.87 9.52
CA GLU A 62 20.48 -4.17 8.22
C GLU A 62 19.60 -4.89 7.19
N ALA A 63 19.53 -6.23 7.25
CA ALA A 63 18.65 -7.01 6.40
C ALA A 63 17.17 -6.82 6.76
N GLY A 64 16.85 -6.76 8.06
CA GLY A 64 15.50 -6.44 8.55
C GLY A 64 15.06 -5.04 8.17
N ASP A 65 15.95 -4.06 8.32
CA ASP A 65 15.75 -2.67 7.93
C ASP A 65 15.45 -2.52 6.44
N ARG A 66 16.21 -3.20 5.59
CA ARG A 66 15.96 -3.27 4.14
C ARG A 66 14.63 -3.95 3.81
N ALA A 67 14.27 -5.00 4.54
CA ALA A 67 13.00 -5.69 4.33
C ALA A 67 11.81 -4.78 4.67
N ILE A 68 11.89 -4.02 5.77
CA ILE A 68 10.88 -3.02 6.16
C ILE A 68 10.70 -1.96 5.06
N LEU A 69 11.79 -1.44 4.51
CA LEU A 69 11.71 -0.37 3.50
C LEU A 69 11.29 -0.86 2.12
N ASN A 70 11.68 -2.08 1.73
CA ASN A 70 11.13 -2.68 0.51
C ASN A 70 9.65 -3.02 0.67
N TYR A 71 9.20 -3.39 1.87
CA TYR A 71 7.78 -3.51 2.17
C TYR A 71 7.05 -2.17 2.00
N ALA A 72 7.56 -1.10 2.61
CA ALA A 72 7.02 0.25 2.44
C ALA A 72 7.00 0.67 0.96
N LEU A 73 8.11 0.48 0.23
CA LEU A 73 8.22 0.82 -1.19
C LEU A 73 7.17 0.12 -2.05
N THR A 74 6.84 -1.12 -1.73
CA THR A 74 5.79 -1.86 -2.44
C THR A 74 4.41 -1.26 -2.18
N LEU A 75 4.10 -0.82 -0.95
CA LEU A 75 2.87 -0.08 -0.67
C LEU A 75 2.82 1.22 -1.47
N GLU A 76 3.91 2.00 -1.48
CA GLU A 76 3.97 3.25 -2.24
C GLU A 76 3.78 3.01 -3.75
N TYR A 77 4.30 1.90 -4.31
CA TYR A 77 4.03 1.55 -5.71
C TYR A 77 2.56 1.26 -5.98
N LEU A 78 1.89 0.55 -5.06
CA LEU A 78 0.47 0.23 -5.16
C LEU A 78 -0.37 1.52 -5.14
N GLN A 79 -0.15 2.39 -4.16
CA GLN A 79 -0.84 3.67 -4.04
C GLN A 79 -0.55 4.56 -5.26
N ALA A 80 0.72 4.73 -5.63
CA ALA A 80 1.09 5.54 -6.79
C ALA A 80 0.46 5.02 -8.10
N ALA A 81 0.38 3.71 -8.29
CA ALA A 81 -0.30 3.12 -9.45
C ALA A 81 -1.81 3.39 -9.42
N PHE A 82 -2.45 3.22 -8.26
CA PHE A 82 -3.88 3.44 -8.05
C PHE A 82 -4.31 4.87 -8.39
N TYR A 83 -3.65 5.86 -7.80
CA TYR A 83 -3.92 7.27 -8.09
C TYR A 83 -3.62 7.65 -9.54
N THR A 84 -2.50 7.16 -10.10
CA THR A 84 -2.12 7.45 -11.49
C THR A 84 -3.14 6.88 -12.49
N GLU A 85 -3.69 5.70 -12.22
CA GLU A 85 -4.72 5.14 -13.09
C GLU A 85 -6.03 5.93 -13.04
N ALA A 86 -6.52 6.30 -11.86
CA ALA A 86 -7.72 7.12 -11.75
C ALA A 86 -7.54 8.52 -12.40
N GLU A 87 -6.33 9.09 -12.30
CA GLU A 87 -5.95 10.32 -13.02
C GLU A 87 -6.02 10.12 -14.54
N ARG A 88 -5.45 9.02 -15.05
CA ARG A 88 -5.45 8.66 -16.49
C ARG A 88 -6.85 8.46 -17.04
N LEU A 89 -7.74 7.82 -16.27
CA LEU A 89 -9.12 7.54 -16.65
C LEU A 89 -10.02 8.78 -16.57
N GLY A 90 -9.62 9.81 -15.81
CA GLY A 90 -10.46 10.98 -15.58
C GLY A 90 -11.72 10.66 -14.76
N ALA A 91 -11.70 9.57 -13.98
CA ALA A 91 -12.85 9.06 -13.24
C ALA A 91 -13.31 10.01 -12.11
N LEU A 92 -12.38 10.77 -11.54
CA LEU A 92 -12.61 11.61 -10.35
C LEU A 92 -13.07 13.02 -10.72
N LYS A 93 -13.98 13.58 -9.94
CA LYS A 93 -14.62 14.89 -10.18
C LYS A 93 -14.51 15.82 -8.97
N GLY A 94 -14.80 17.10 -9.21
CA GLY A 94 -14.91 18.13 -8.17
C GLY A 94 -13.65 18.31 -7.32
N ASP A 95 -13.86 18.53 -6.03
CA ASP A 95 -12.82 18.77 -5.03
C ASP A 95 -11.99 17.52 -4.77
N PHE A 96 -12.65 16.36 -4.80
CA PHE A 96 -12.00 15.08 -4.60
C PHE A 96 -10.96 14.76 -5.67
N ARG A 97 -11.20 15.16 -6.93
CA ARG A 97 -10.15 15.05 -7.97
C ARG A 97 -8.90 15.85 -7.60
N ARG A 98 -9.04 17.03 -7.00
CA ARG A 98 -7.88 17.87 -6.61
C ARG A 98 -7.12 17.23 -5.46
N GLN A 99 -7.85 16.72 -4.47
CA GLN A 99 -7.34 15.93 -3.35
C GLN A 99 -6.54 14.71 -3.84
N ALA A 100 -7.14 13.87 -4.69
CA ALA A 100 -6.49 12.68 -5.23
C ALA A 100 -5.22 12.99 -6.06
N ARG A 101 -5.19 14.12 -6.77
CA ARG A 101 -3.98 14.56 -7.48
C ARG A 101 -2.83 14.96 -6.55
N ILE A 102 -3.16 15.56 -5.41
CA ILE A 102 -2.15 15.92 -4.39
C ILE A 102 -1.58 14.64 -3.80
N VAL A 103 -2.44 13.71 -3.37
CA VAL A 103 -2.00 12.43 -2.81
C VAL A 103 -1.19 11.65 -3.83
N GLY A 104 -1.71 11.45 -5.05
CA GLY A 104 -0.97 10.75 -6.11
C GLY A 104 0.40 11.35 -6.42
N ALA A 105 0.57 12.67 -6.29
CA ALA A 105 1.88 13.30 -6.41
C ALA A 105 2.82 12.98 -5.24
N HIS A 106 2.31 12.92 -4.02
CA HIS A 106 3.07 12.49 -2.84
C HIS A 106 3.45 11.01 -2.92
N GLU A 107 2.54 10.10 -3.31
CA GLU A 107 2.86 8.67 -3.47
C GLU A 107 4.03 8.45 -4.44
N ARG A 108 4.04 9.16 -5.58
CA ARG A 108 5.14 9.11 -6.54
C ARG A 108 6.46 9.68 -5.96
N ALA A 109 6.36 10.69 -5.10
CA ALA A 109 7.51 11.25 -4.40
C ALA A 109 8.04 10.29 -3.32
N HIS A 110 7.16 9.57 -2.61
CA HIS A 110 7.54 8.55 -1.63
C HIS A 110 8.27 7.39 -2.30
N VAL A 111 7.75 6.88 -3.43
CA VAL A 111 8.45 5.89 -4.28
C VAL A 111 9.86 6.36 -4.60
N THR A 112 10.01 7.61 -5.07
CA THR A 112 11.33 8.17 -5.41
C THR A 112 12.24 8.21 -4.20
N ALA A 113 11.77 8.76 -3.07
CA ALA A 113 12.55 8.87 -1.85
C ALA A 113 13.01 7.51 -1.31
N LEU A 114 12.14 6.50 -1.34
CA LEU A 114 12.46 5.13 -0.90
C LEU A 114 13.46 4.45 -1.83
N ARG A 115 13.27 4.59 -3.15
CA ARG A 115 14.23 4.08 -4.14
C ARG A 115 15.61 4.70 -3.97
N ASP A 116 15.68 6.00 -3.68
CA ASP A 116 16.95 6.70 -3.48
C ASP A 116 17.71 6.16 -2.26
N VAL A 117 17.02 5.95 -1.13
CA VAL A 117 17.69 5.42 0.08
C VAL A 117 18.02 3.93 -0.04
N LEU A 118 17.20 3.15 -0.74
CA LEU A 118 17.45 1.71 -0.98
C LEU A 118 18.53 1.48 -2.05
N GLY A 119 18.68 2.39 -3.00
CA GLY A 119 19.60 2.28 -4.13
C GLY A 119 19.38 0.98 -4.92
N ARG A 120 20.47 0.24 -5.18
CA ARG A 120 20.42 -1.05 -5.93
C ARG A 120 19.63 -2.16 -5.22
N ARG A 121 19.23 -1.96 -3.96
CA ARG A 121 18.48 -2.94 -3.15
C ARG A 121 16.97 -2.68 -3.18
N ALA A 122 16.53 -1.66 -3.91
CA ALA A 122 15.13 -1.36 -4.09
C ALA A 122 14.46 -2.47 -4.93
N VAL A 123 13.31 -2.94 -4.46
CA VAL A 123 12.47 -3.85 -5.25
C VAL A 123 11.98 -3.18 -6.53
N ASN A 124 11.84 -3.99 -7.57
CA ASN A 124 11.22 -3.56 -8.82
C ASN A 124 9.75 -3.21 -8.59
N ARG A 125 9.22 -2.31 -9.42
CA ARG A 125 7.82 -1.93 -9.37
C ARG A 125 6.93 -3.10 -9.83
N PRO A 126 5.98 -3.56 -9.00
CA PRO A 126 4.99 -4.57 -9.41
C PRO A 126 3.96 -4.06 -10.41
N LYS A 127 3.22 -4.99 -11.02
CA LYS A 127 2.04 -4.71 -11.84
C LYS A 127 0.76 -4.99 -11.07
N PHE A 128 -0.15 -4.02 -11.09
CA PHE A 128 -1.42 -4.08 -10.38
C PHE A 128 -2.60 -4.07 -11.35
N ASP A 129 -3.64 -4.84 -11.03
CA ASP A 129 -4.95 -4.78 -11.69
C ASP A 129 -6.02 -4.39 -10.65
N PHE A 130 -6.53 -3.17 -10.74
CA PHE A 130 -7.51 -2.66 -9.78
C PHE A 130 -8.96 -3.06 -10.10
N ARG A 131 -9.19 -3.91 -11.11
CA ARG A 131 -10.48 -4.54 -11.44
C ARG A 131 -11.65 -3.54 -11.50
N GLY A 132 -11.41 -2.38 -12.10
CA GLY A 132 -12.41 -1.32 -12.27
C GLY A 132 -12.67 -0.44 -11.04
N VAL A 133 -12.02 -0.67 -9.90
CA VAL A 133 -12.14 0.18 -8.70
C VAL A 133 -11.74 1.64 -9.00
N THR A 134 -10.76 1.83 -9.89
CA THR A 134 -10.26 3.15 -10.31
C THR A 134 -11.17 3.89 -11.29
N GLU A 135 -12.20 3.24 -11.81
CA GLU A 135 -13.17 3.80 -12.76
C GLU A 135 -14.38 4.44 -12.06
N ASP A 136 -14.69 4.03 -10.83
CA ASP A 136 -15.79 4.56 -10.03
C ASP A 136 -15.30 5.42 -8.86
N GLN A 137 -15.77 6.66 -8.76
CA GLN A 137 -15.29 7.59 -7.73
C GLN A 137 -15.60 7.14 -6.30
N VAL A 138 -16.74 6.46 -6.07
CA VAL A 138 -17.16 6.03 -4.73
C VAL A 138 -16.31 4.84 -4.30
N ALA A 139 -16.13 3.85 -5.17
CA ALA A 139 -15.24 2.72 -4.96
C ALA A 139 -13.80 3.20 -4.75
N PHE A 140 -13.32 4.09 -5.62
CA PHE A 140 -11.99 4.68 -5.50
C PHE A 140 -11.77 5.33 -4.14
N ARG A 141 -12.70 6.19 -3.69
CA ARG A 141 -12.56 6.90 -2.41
C ARG A 141 -12.49 5.94 -1.23
N ARG A 142 -13.36 4.93 -1.21
CA ARG A 142 -13.36 3.93 -0.13
C ARG A 142 -12.01 3.19 -0.05
N THR A 143 -11.44 2.85 -1.20
CA THR A 143 -10.14 2.19 -1.28
C THR A 143 -8.99 3.15 -0.93
N ALA A 144 -9.05 4.41 -1.38
CA ALA A 144 -8.07 5.44 -1.04
C ALA A 144 -7.95 5.61 0.48
N VAL A 145 -9.07 5.79 1.19
CA VAL A 145 -9.08 5.88 2.66
C VAL A 145 -8.40 4.66 3.30
N ALA A 146 -8.73 3.45 2.84
CA ALA A 146 -8.13 2.23 3.37
C ALA A 146 -6.62 2.13 3.09
N PHE A 147 -6.15 2.63 1.95
CA PHE A 147 -4.73 2.69 1.62
C PHE A 147 -3.96 3.67 2.51
N GLU A 148 -4.46 4.90 2.70
CA GLU A 148 -3.79 5.88 3.56
C GLU A 148 -3.73 5.44 5.03
N ASP A 149 -4.80 4.79 5.53
CA ASP A 149 -4.83 4.19 6.87
C ASP A 149 -3.80 3.06 7.00
N LEU A 150 -3.70 2.19 5.99
CA LEU A 150 -2.72 1.12 5.94
C LEU A 150 -1.29 1.66 5.91
N GLY A 151 -0.99 2.63 5.03
CA GLY A 151 0.32 3.29 4.95
C GLY A 151 0.70 3.92 6.29
N THR A 152 -0.21 4.68 6.89
CA THR A 152 -0.01 5.31 8.20
C THR A 152 0.28 4.28 9.29
N ALA A 153 -0.51 3.20 9.38
CA ALA A 153 -0.30 2.13 10.36
C ALA A 153 1.02 1.38 10.12
N ALA A 154 1.33 1.05 8.87
CA ALA A 154 2.56 0.37 8.49
C ALA A 154 3.81 1.15 8.94
N TYR A 155 3.89 2.45 8.62
CA TYR A 155 5.01 3.26 9.06
C TYR A 155 5.07 3.42 10.57
N LYS A 156 3.93 3.63 11.24
CA LYS A 156 3.87 3.74 12.70
C LYS A 156 4.42 2.49 13.39
N ASP A 157 4.08 1.31 12.88
CA ASP A 157 4.47 0.04 13.49
C ASP A 157 5.89 -0.39 13.13
N GLN A 158 6.37 -0.06 11.93
CA GLN A 158 7.70 -0.50 11.47
C GLN A 158 8.81 0.50 11.75
N ALA A 159 8.54 1.81 11.72
CA ALA A 159 9.59 2.81 11.91
C ALA A 159 10.38 2.63 13.22
N PRO A 160 9.78 2.31 14.39
CA PRO A 160 10.52 2.08 15.62
C PRO A 160 11.51 0.90 15.58
N LYS A 161 11.34 -0.02 14.62
CA LYS A 161 12.21 -1.19 14.46
C LYS A 161 13.47 -0.88 13.66
N LEU A 162 13.47 0.19 12.87
CA LEU A 162 14.59 0.60 12.02
C LEU A 162 15.81 1.01 12.85
N LYS A 163 17.00 0.49 12.50
CA LYS A 163 18.28 0.86 13.15
C LYS A 163 19.10 1.85 12.32
N SER A 164 18.99 1.77 11.00
CA SER A 164 19.60 2.69 10.06
C SER A 164 18.95 4.07 10.22
N ARG A 165 19.76 5.06 10.60
CA ARG A 165 19.30 6.45 10.75
C ARG A 165 18.77 7.03 9.43
N ALA A 166 19.38 6.66 8.30
CA ALA A 166 18.93 7.10 6.99
C ALA A 166 17.54 6.56 6.67
N TYR A 167 17.31 5.28 6.97
CA TYR A 167 16.03 4.62 6.72
C TYR A 167 14.93 5.09 7.66
N LEU A 168 15.25 5.24 8.94
CA LEU A 168 14.36 5.82 9.93
C LEU A 168 13.95 7.24 9.54
N SER A 169 14.90 8.05 9.07
CA SER A 169 14.62 9.43 8.63
C SER A 169 13.68 9.46 7.43
N ALA A 170 13.88 8.58 6.44
CA ALA A 170 12.96 8.45 5.29
C ALA A 170 11.56 8.03 5.76
N ALA A 171 11.47 6.96 6.57
CA ALA A 171 10.22 6.41 7.06
C ALA A 171 9.39 7.43 7.87
N ILE A 172 10.01 8.17 8.80
CA ILE A 172 9.28 9.16 9.61
C ILE A 172 8.79 10.35 8.77
N ARG A 173 9.58 10.78 7.76
CA ARG A 173 9.16 11.87 6.86
C ARG A 173 7.94 11.48 6.05
N ILE A 174 7.93 10.26 5.51
CA ILE A 174 6.78 9.73 4.76
C ILE A 174 5.58 9.55 5.68
N HIS A 175 5.75 8.92 6.85
CA HIS A 175 4.69 8.74 7.83
C HIS A 175 3.92 10.03 8.16
N SER A 176 4.63 11.16 8.29
CA SER A 176 4.00 12.45 8.55
C SER A 176 3.09 12.92 7.40
N VAL A 177 3.44 12.58 6.14
CA VAL A 177 2.63 12.87 4.95
C VAL A 177 1.41 11.96 4.90
N GLU A 178 1.61 10.64 5.06
CA GLU A 178 0.53 9.63 5.11
C GLU A 178 -0.51 9.98 6.17
N ALA A 179 -0.07 10.32 7.39
CA ALA A 179 -0.95 10.69 8.48
C ALA A 179 -1.78 11.95 8.17
N ARG A 180 -1.27 12.85 7.31
CA ARG A 180 -2.08 13.97 6.82
C ARG A 180 -3.08 13.50 5.78
N HIS A 181 -2.71 12.66 4.81
CA HIS A 181 -3.66 12.13 3.83
C HIS A 181 -4.86 11.46 4.51
N ALA A 182 -4.59 10.54 5.45
CA ALA A 182 -5.61 9.84 6.23
C ALA A 182 -6.56 10.77 6.98
N ALA A 183 -6.13 12.01 7.30
CA ALA A 183 -6.96 12.97 8.02
C ALA A 183 -7.98 13.72 7.14
N TRP A 184 -7.82 13.75 5.81
CA TRP A 184 -8.68 14.58 4.94
C TRP A 184 -9.16 13.95 3.64
N ILE A 185 -8.71 12.74 3.30
CA ILE A 185 -9.13 12.04 2.07
C ILE A 185 -10.53 11.42 2.17
#